data_AF-A0A3S4HNI5-F1
#
_entry.id   AF-A0A3S4HNI5-F1
#
_cell.length_a   1.000
_cell.length_b   1.000
_cell.length_c   1.000
_cell.angle_alpha   90.00
_cell.angle_beta   90.00
_cell.angle_gamma   90.00
#
_symmetry.space_group_name_H-M   'P 1'
#
loop_
_entity.id
_entity.type
_entity.pdbx_description
1 polymer ?
#
loop_
_entity_poly.entity_id
_entity_poly.type
_entity_poly.pdbx_seq_one_letter_code
_entity_poly.pdbx_strand_id
1 'polypeptide(L)'
;MSVPLILTLLAGGATFVGALFGIIGQKPSNRLLAFALGFAAGIMLLISLMEMLPAALHTPGMSPMLGYGMFMFGLLGYFALDRMLPHQHPQDLVQKPLKPLNLKRTAILLTLGISLHNFPEGIATFVTASADLELGMGIALAVAMHNIPEGLAVAGPVYAATGSKNQSAVLVGNIGVGRNSRRGTGVCAAWPDDFPGGDGLNHGGGGRHYGGLVGR
;
A
#
# COMPACT_ATOMS: atom_id res chain seq x y z
N MET A 1 1.14 -3.05 -27.25
CA MET A 1 0.42 -2.45 -26.11
C MET A 1 0.31 -3.37 -24.88
N SER A 2 0.58 -4.67 -24.97
CA SER A 2 0.52 -5.59 -23.81
C SER A 2 1.74 -5.49 -22.88
N VAL A 3 2.93 -5.17 -23.39
CA VAL A 3 4.18 -5.18 -22.60
C VAL A 3 4.17 -4.18 -21.42
N PRO A 4 3.79 -2.89 -21.59
CA PRO A 4 3.72 -1.95 -20.47
C PRO A 4 2.76 -2.41 -19.36
N LEU A 5 1.65 -3.02 -19.75
CA LEU A 5 0.66 -3.56 -18.82
C LEU A 5 1.22 -4.77 -18.05
N ILE A 6 1.95 -5.67 -18.71
CA ILE A 6 2.63 -6.80 -18.05
C ILE A 6 3.66 -6.29 -17.05
N LEU A 7 4.50 -5.33 -17.44
CA LEU A 7 5.50 -4.74 -16.54
C LEU A 7 4.87 -4.11 -15.30
N THR A 8 3.77 -3.37 -15.48
CA THR A 8 3.02 -2.76 -14.38
C THR A 8 2.42 -3.82 -13.44
N LEU A 9 1.84 -4.89 -13.99
CA LEU A 9 1.30 -5.98 -13.18
C LEU A 9 2.39 -6.76 -12.44
N LEU A 10 3.56 -6.96 -13.04
CA LEU A 10 4.69 -7.61 -12.40
C LEU A 10 5.26 -6.76 -11.25
N ALA A 11 5.41 -5.45 -11.49
CA ALA A 11 5.83 -4.50 -10.46
C ALA A 11 4.84 -4.46 -9.29
N GLY A 12 3.55 -4.35 -9.56
CA GLY A 12 2.49 -4.41 -8.54
C GLY A 12 2.37 -5.75 -7.83
N GLY A 13 2.62 -6.86 -8.55
CA GLY A 13 2.66 -8.21 -7.98
C GLY A 13 3.78 -8.42 -6.97
N ALA A 14 4.83 -7.61 -6.99
CA ALA A 14 5.92 -7.69 -6.03
C ALA A 14 5.48 -7.36 -4.59
N THR A 15 4.43 -6.53 -4.39
CA THR A 15 3.80 -6.27 -3.08
C THR A 15 3.16 -7.55 -2.52
N PHE A 16 2.53 -8.35 -3.39
CA PHE A 16 2.00 -9.65 -2.99
C PHE A 16 3.10 -10.62 -2.55
N VAL A 17 4.22 -10.66 -3.28
CA VAL A 17 5.39 -11.47 -2.92
C VAL A 17 5.95 -11.05 -1.56
N GLY A 18 6.11 -9.76 -1.32
CA GLY A 18 6.51 -9.23 -0.01
C GLY A 18 5.56 -9.64 1.11
N ALA A 19 4.25 -9.57 0.87
CA ALA A 19 3.24 -9.95 1.84
C ALA A 19 3.28 -11.45 2.17
N LEU A 20 3.48 -12.32 1.16
CA LEU A 20 3.67 -13.75 1.37
C LEU A 20 4.88 -14.02 2.27
N PHE A 21 6.01 -13.35 2.04
CA PHE A 21 7.17 -13.48 2.92
C PHE A 21 6.89 -13.03 4.35
N GLY A 22 6.08 -11.97 4.55
CA GLY A 22 5.69 -11.49 5.88
C GLY A 22 4.75 -12.43 6.65
N ILE A 23 4.01 -13.28 5.95
CA ILE A 23 2.98 -14.17 6.52
C ILE A 23 3.47 -15.62 6.69
N ILE A 24 4.27 -16.08 5.72
CA ILE A 24 4.85 -17.44 5.66
C ILE A 24 6.19 -17.48 6.40
N GLY A 25 6.96 -16.40 6.34
CA GLY A 25 8.28 -16.28 6.93
C GLY A 25 8.25 -15.85 8.40
N GLN A 26 9.25 -16.29 9.14
CA GLN A 26 9.50 -15.92 10.53
C GLN A 26 9.43 -14.41 10.73
N LYS A 27 8.98 -13.95 11.91
CA LYS A 27 8.91 -12.53 12.30
C LYS A 27 10.14 -11.79 11.78
N PRO A 28 10.03 -10.95 10.72
CA PRO A 28 11.19 -10.34 10.12
C PRO A 28 11.91 -9.53 11.20
N SER A 29 13.22 -9.69 11.30
CA SER A 29 13.98 -8.95 12.32
C SER A 29 13.81 -7.45 12.10
N ASN A 30 13.74 -6.66 13.17
CA ASN A 30 13.62 -5.19 13.07
C ASN A 30 14.74 -4.58 12.22
N ARG A 31 15.93 -5.20 12.17
CA ARG A 31 17.05 -4.79 11.33
C ARG A 31 16.77 -4.99 9.85
N LEU A 32 16.23 -6.16 9.48
CA LEU A 32 15.84 -6.44 8.09
C LEU A 32 14.72 -5.50 7.64
N LEU A 33 13.73 -5.26 8.50
CA LEU A 33 12.64 -4.34 8.18
C LEU A 33 13.13 -2.90 8.02
N ALA A 34 13.98 -2.41 8.93
CA ALA A 34 14.55 -1.07 8.82
C ALA A 34 15.42 -0.91 7.57
N PHE A 35 16.24 -1.92 7.25
CA PHE A 35 17.02 -1.93 6.01
C PHE A 35 16.12 -1.93 4.76
N ALA A 36 15.12 -2.81 4.73
CA ALA A 36 14.19 -2.93 3.60
C ALA A 36 13.39 -1.63 3.37
N LEU A 37 12.89 -1.00 4.44
CA LEU A 37 12.19 0.28 4.35
C LEU A 37 13.11 1.44 3.95
N GLY A 38 14.35 1.46 4.44
CA GLY A 38 15.36 2.45 4.03
C GLY A 38 15.75 2.30 2.55
N PHE A 39 15.92 1.06 2.09
CA PHE A 39 16.16 0.73 0.69
C PHE A 39 14.98 1.16 -0.21
N ALA A 40 13.76 0.83 0.20
CA ALA A 40 12.52 1.23 -0.47
C ALA A 40 12.41 2.76 -0.57
N ALA A 41 12.67 3.49 0.52
CA ALA A 41 12.68 4.96 0.51
C ALA A 41 13.75 5.53 -0.44
N GLY A 42 14.94 4.92 -0.49
CA GLY A 42 16.00 5.31 -1.40
C GLY A 42 15.62 5.15 -2.88
N ILE A 43 14.98 4.04 -3.24
CA ILE A 43 14.46 3.83 -4.60
C ILE A 43 13.43 4.92 -4.97
N MET A 44 12.51 5.24 -4.06
CA MET A 44 11.50 6.26 -4.35
C MET A 44 12.07 7.66 -4.50
N LEU A 45 13.12 8.00 -3.73
CA LEU A 45 13.86 9.24 -3.94
C LEU A 45 14.55 9.27 -5.30
N LEU A 46 15.19 8.16 -5.71
CA LEU A 46 15.84 8.04 -7.01
C LEU A 46 14.83 8.24 -8.14
N ILE A 47 13.72 7.48 -8.15
CA ILE A 47 12.67 7.58 -9.17
C ILE A 47 12.09 9.00 -9.20
N SER A 48 11.80 9.58 -8.03
CA SER A 48 11.19 10.92 -7.97
C SER A 48 12.10 12.01 -8.53
N LEU A 49 13.40 11.98 -8.20
CA LEU A 49 14.33 13.06 -8.53
C LEU A 49 15.03 12.87 -9.88
N MET A 50 15.31 11.63 -10.28
CA MET A 50 16.08 11.33 -11.50
C MET A 50 15.19 10.96 -12.69
N GLU A 51 13.97 10.48 -12.44
CA GLU A 51 13.05 10.08 -13.51
C GLU A 51 11.88 11.06 -13.62
N MET A 52 11.06 11.16 -12.58
CA MET A 52 9.78 11.89 -12.64
C MET A 52 9.95 13.41 -12.73
N LEU A 53 10.85 14.00 -11.94
CA LEU A 53 11.09 15.44 -11.98
C LEU A 53 11.68 15.89 -13.34
N PRO A 54 12.72 15.24 -13.90
CA PRO A 54 13.21 15.57 -15.24
C PRO A 54 12.18 15.33 -16.33
N ALA A 55 11.37 14.26 -16.24
CA ALA A 55 10.30 14.00 -17.20
C ALA A 55 9.23 15.12 -17.19
N ALA A 56 8.86 15.60 -16.00
CA ALA A 56 7.94 16.73 -15.87
C ALA A 56 8.53 18.01 -16.51
N LEU A 57 9.79 18.34 -16.20
CA LEU A 57 10.44 19.55 -16.71
C LEU A 57 10.64 19.57 -18.23
N HIS A 58 10.79 18.41 -18.87
CA HIS A 58 10.90 18.30 -20.33
C HIS A 58 9.54 18.21 -21.05
N THR A 59 8.43 18.29 -20.33
CA THR A 59 7.09 18.26 -20.94
C THR A 59 6.88 19.53 -21.79
N PRO A 60 6.46 19.40 -23.07
CA PRO A 60 6.22 20.55 -23.93
C PRO A 60 5.26 21.57 -23.30
N GLY A 61 5.66 22.84 -23.27
CA GLY A 61 4.87 23.92 -22.67
C GLY A 61 5.03 24.07 -21.15
N MET A 62 5.80 23.22 -20.48
CA MET A 62 6.13 23.38 -19.07
C MET A 62 7.36 24.27 -18.90
N SER A 63 7.21 25.41 -18.21
CA SER A 63 8.37 26.20 -17.81
C SER A 63 9.08 25.55 -16.61
N PRO A 64 10.42 25.60 -16.51
CA PRO A 64 11.14 25.01 -15.39
C PRO A 64 10.68 25.56 -14.03
N MET A 65 10.39 26.87 -13.96
CA MET A 65 9.91 27.50 -12.73
C MET A 65 8.55 26.95 -12.29
N LEU A 66 7.63 26.70 -13.24
CA LEU A 66 6.35 26.07 -12.94
C LEU A 66 6.53 24.62 -12.49
N GLY A 67 7.40 23.85 -13.16
CA GLY A 67 7.67 22.46 -12.79
C GLY A 67 8.25 22.32 -11.38
N TYR A 68 9.29 23.09 -11.05
CA TYR A 68 9.83 23.14 -9.68
C TYR A 68 8.82 23.66 -8.67
N GLY A 69 8.00 24.65 -9.06
CA GLY A 69 6.91 25.16 -8.23
C GLY A 69 5.88 24.10 -7.87
N MET A 70 5.45 23.28 -8.84
CA MET A 70 4.54 22.16 -8.62
C MET A 70 5.17 21.07 -7.76
N PHE A 71 6.46 20.77 -7.96
CA PHE A 71 7.19 19.81 -7.12
C PHE A 71 7.27 20.27 -5.65
N MET A 72 7.63 21.54 -5.41
CA MET A 72 7.65 22.13 -4.07
C MET A 72 6.27 22.20 -3.43
N PHE A 73 5.24 22.53 -4.20
CA PHE A 73 3.87 22.50 -3.73
C PHE A 73 3.44 21.08 -3.29
N GLY A 74 3.79 20.05 -4.08
CA GLY A 74 3.55 18.65 -3.73
C GLY A 74 4.27 18.24 -2.44
N LEU A 75 5.55 18.62 -2.29
CA LEU A 75 6.34 18.32 -1.09
C LEU A 75 5.78 19.00 0.17
N LEU A 76 5.42 20.29 0.07
CA LEU A 76 4.79 21.03 1.16
C LEU A 76 3.40 20.48 1.50
N GLY A 77 2.63 20.08 0.48
CA GLY A 77 1.33 19.42 0.64
C GLY A 77 1.46 18.11 1.39
N TYR A 78 2.42 17.26 1.03
CA TYR A 78 2.73 16.03 1.77
C TYR A 78 3.13 16.32 3.22
N PHE A 79 4.02 17.30 3.45
CA PHE A 79 4.44 17.70 4.78
C PHE A 79 3.26 18.20 5.64
N ALA A 80 2.34 18.97 5.05
CA ALA A 80 1.13 19.42 5.73
C ALA A 80 0.19 18.25 6.05
N LEU A 81 -0.04 17.34 5.10
CA LEU A 81 -0.85 16.13 5.31
C LEU A 81 -0.27 15.26 6.42
N ASP A 82 1.05 15.06 6.42
CA ASP A 82 1.75 14.36 7.50
C ASP A 82 1.48 15.07 8.83
N ARG A 83 1.66 16.39 8.92
CA ARG A 83 1.44 17.11 10.18
C ARG A 83 -0.01 17.10 10.69
N MET A 84 -0.98 16.98 9.79
CA MET A 84 -2.42 16.92 10.09
C MET A 84 -2.87 15.52 10.55
N LEU A 85 -2.18 14.47 10.13
CA LEU A 85 -2.47 13.12 10.60
C LEU A 85 -2.03 13.02 12.08
N PRO A 86 -2.81 12.34 12.94
CA PRO A 86 -2.45 12.17 14.34
C PRO A 86 -1.33 11.13 14.47
N HIS A 87 -0.09 11.58 14.64
CA HIS A 87 1.07 10.72 14.86
C HIS A 87 1.09 10.24 16.31
N GLN A 88 1.16 8.92 16.52
CA GLN A 88 1.54 8.38 17.82
C GLN A 88 3.06 8.40 17.91
N HIS A 89 3.64 9.30 18.70
CA HIS A 89 5.09 9.32 18.88
C HIS A 89 5.55 8.05 19.63
N PRO A 90 6.69 7.42 19.26
CA PRO A 90 7.22 6.25 19.95
C PRO A 90 7.40 6.45 21.47
N GLN A 91 7.60 7.69 21.91
CA GLN A 91 7.77 8.05 23.31
C GLN A 91 6.44 8.00 24.11
N ASP A 92 5.29 8.19 23.46
CA ASP A 92 3.96 8.05 24.09
C ASP A 92 3.59 6.57 24.34
N LEU A 93 4.19 5.63 23.59
CA LEU A 93 3.98 4.18 23.73
C LEU A 93 4.64 3.62 25.00
N VAL A 94 5.61 4.33 25.59
CA VAL A 94 6.37 3.91 26.77
C VAL A 94 5.70 4.38 28.07
N GLN A 95 4.91 5.46 28.05
CA GLN A 95 4.41 6.11 29.26
C GLN A 95 2.92 5.94 29.55
N LYS A 96 2.11 5.45 28.60
CA LYS A 96 0.67 5.24 28.80
C LYS A 96 0.26 3.81 28.50
N PRO A 97 -0.67 3.21 29.29
CA PRO A 97 -1.32 1.98 28.87
C PRO A 97 -1.99 2.27 27.52
N LEU A 98 -1.55 1.59 26.48
CA LEU A 98 -2.07 1.76 25.12
C LEU A 98 -3.59 1.62 25.21
N LYS A 99 -4.33 2.69 24.84
CA LYS A 99 -5.74 2.52 24.50
C LYS A 99 -5.79 1.36 23.51
N PRO A 100 -6.75 0.41 23.63
CA PRO A 100 -6.81 -0.72 22.72
C PRO A 100 -6.84 -0.16 21.30
N LEU A 101 -5.73 -0.32 20.59
CA LEU A 101 -5.60 0.11 19.21
C LEU A 101 -6.74 -0.58 18.48
N ASN A 102 -7.56 0.20 17.79
CA ASN A 102 -8.53 -0.38 16.90
C ASN A 102 -7.75 -0.91 15.68
N LEU A 103 -7.11 -2.06 15.84
CA LEU A 103 -6.23 -2.69 14.86
C LEU A 103 -6.92 -2.82 13.51
N LYS A 104 -8.25 -3.03 13.52
CA LYS A 104 -9.10 -3.00 12.32
C LYS A 104 -9.08 -1.64 11.62
N ARG A 105 -9.30 -0.53 12.35
CA ARG A 105 -9.21 0.82 11.76
C ARG A 105 -7.80 1.13 11.25
N THR A 106 -6.76 0.77 12.01
CA THR A 106 -5.36 0.96 11.57
C THR A 106 -5.08 0.17 10.29
N ALA A 107 -5.50 -1.08 10.21
CA ALA A 107 -5.34 -1.90 9.01
C ALA A 107 -6.12 -1.34 7.81
N ILE A 108 -7.37 -0.89 8.00
CA ILE A 108 -8.14 -0.24 6.92
C ILE A 108 -7.42 1.01 6.41
N LEU A 109 -7.02 1.92 7.31
CA LEU A 109 -6.35 3.16 6.93
C LEU A 109 -5.02 2.90 6.24
N LEU A 110 -4.25 1.91 6.73
CA LEU A 110 -2.99 1.48 6.12
C LEU A 110 -3.24 0.92 4.71
N THR A 111 -4.18 -0.02 4.57
CA THR A 111 -4.56 -0.60 3.28
C THR A 111 -5.01 0.46 2.29
N LEU A 112 -5.85 1.41 2.70
CA LEU A 112 -6.30 2.52 1.86
C LEU A 112 -5.15 3.46 1.47
N GLY A 113 -4.30 3.83 2.44
CA GLY A 113 -3.14 4.69 2.20
C GLY A 113 -2.17 4.11 1.19
N ILE A 114 -1.87 2.82 1.29
CA ILE A 114 -0.97 2.13 0.36
C ILE A 114 -1.62 1.96 -1.01
N SER A 115 -2.93 1.68 -1.06
CA SER A 115 -3.66 1.63 -2.34
C SER A 115 -3.56 2.96 -3.10
N LEU A 116 -3.64 4.07 -2.37
CA LEU A 116 -3.46 5.40 -2.94
C LEU A 116 -2.01 5.72 -3.33
N HIS A 117 -1.03 5.02 -2.76
CA HIS A 117 0.40 5.17 -3.10
C HIS A 117 0.76 4.38 -4.36
N ASN A 118 0.33 3.12 -4.43
CA ASN A 118 0.69 2.20 -5.51
C ASN A 118 -0.05 2.55 -6.81
N PHE A 119 -1.16 3.31 -6.72
CA PHE A 119 -1.91 3.76 -7.89
C PHE A 119 -1.10 4.75 -8.77
N PRO A 120 -0.59 5.88 -8.24
CA PRO A 120 0.36 6.73 -8.97
C PRO A 120 1.58 5.97 -9.50
N GLU A 121 2.15 5.05 -8.73
CA GLU A 121 3.32 4.25 -9.16
C GLU A 121 3.00 3.37 -10.37
N GLY A 122 1.84 2.71 -10.35
CA GLY A 122 1.36 1.89 -11.45
C GLY A 122 1.14 2.73 -12.73
N ILE A 123 0.57 3.92 -12.59
CA ILE A 123 0.42 4.86 -13.72
C ILE A 123 1.78 5.29 -14.25
N ALA A 124 2.71 5.69 -13.38
CA ALA A 124 4.04 6.13 -13.78
C ALA A 124 4.79 5.01 -14.52
N THR A 125 4.77 3.80 -13.99
CA THR A 125 5.38 2.61 -14.61
C THR A 125 4.78 2.34 -15.99
N PHE A 126 3.45 2.37 -16.10
CA PHE A 126 2.76 2.12 -17.37
C PHE A 126 3.06 3.20 -18.42
N VAL A 127 2.99 4.47 -18.03
CA VAL A 127 3.22 5.62 -18.93
C VAL A 127 4.67 5.61 -19.41
N THR A 128 5.65 5.42 -18.52
CA THR A 128 7.05 5.38 -18.92
C THR A 128 7.32 4.20 -19.85
N ALA A 129 6.86 2.99 -19.50
CA ALA A 129 7.03 1.82 -20.37
C ALA A 129 6.29 1.93 -21.73
N SER A 130 5.25 2.76 -21.80
CA SER A 130 4.55 3.05 -23.05
C SER A 130 5.30 4.06 -23.93
N ALA A 131 6.09 4.95 -23.33
CA ALA A 131 6.89 5.95 -24.03
C ALA A 131 8.26 5.38 -24.47
N ASP A 132 8.94 4.67 -23.56
CA ASP A 132 10.23 4.04 -23.79
C ASP A 132 10.29 2.71 -23.02
N LEU A 133 10.44 1.60 -23.75
CA LEU A 133 10.41 0.28 -23.15
C LEU A 133 11.68 -0.03 -22.34
N GLU A 134 12.83 0.45 -22.76
CA GLU A 134 14.10 0.21 -22.06
C GLU A 134 14.09 0.92 -20.71
N LEU A 135 13.68 2.20 -20.71
CA LEU A 135 13.48 2.96 -19.49
C LEU A 135 12.38 2.35 -18.61
N GLY A 136 11.26 1.95 -19.24
CA GLY A 136 10.13 1.32 -18.55
C GLY A 136 10.47 0.01 -17.86
N MET A 137 11.35 -0.81 -18.45
CA MET A 137 11.86 -2.02 -17.81
C MET A 137 12.70 -1.69 -16.57
N GLY A 138 13.56 -0.67 -16.65
CA GLY A 138 14.35 -0.18 -15.51
C GLY A 138 13.46 0.30 -14.36
N ILE A 139 12.46 1.13 -14.66
CA ILE A 139 11.50 1.62 -13.66
C ILE A 139 10.66 0.48 -13.09
N ALA A 140 10.13 -0.43 -13.92
CA ALA A 140 9.34 -1.55 -13.44
C ALA A 140 10.13 -2.45 -12.47
N LEU A 141 11.42 -2.67 -12.73
CA LEU A 141 12.30 -3.40 -11.81
C LEU A 141 12.52 -2.62 -10.50
N ALA A 142 12.78 -1.31 -10.58
CA ALA A 142 12.94 -0.47 -9.40
C ALA A 142 11.69 -0.46 -8.52
N VAL A 143 10.50 -0.29 -9.12
CA VAL A 143 9.21 -0.35 -8.42
C VAL A 143 8.96 -1.75 -7.84
N ALA A 144 9.26 -2.82 -8.58
CA ALA A 144 9.15 -4.17 -8.03
C ALA A 144 10.02 -4.37 -6.77
N MET A 145 11.25 -3.82 -6.77
CA MET A 145 12.15 -3.87 -5.63
C MET A 145 11.69 -3.03 -4.43
N HIS A 146 10.96 -1.93 -4.66
CA HIS A 146 10.32 -1.13 -3.61
C HIS A 146 9.12 -1.86 -2.98
N ASN A 147 8.32 -2.49 -3.84
CA ASN A 147 7.07 -3.14 -3.47
C ASN A 147 7.25 -4.37 -2.58
N ILE A 148 8.37 -5.09 -2.66
CA ILE A 148 8.65 -6.25 -1.79
C ILE A 148 8.77 -5.82 -0.31
N PRO A 149 9.65 -4.87 0.07
CA PRO A 149 9.69 -4.28 1.41
C PRO A 149 8.35 -3.76 1.91
N GLU A 150 7.59 -3.08 1.04
CA GLU A 150 6.28 -2.53 1.39
C GLU A 150 5.30 -3.66 1.76
N GLY A 151 5.17 -4.67 0.90
CA GLY A 151 4.30 -5.83 1.17
C GLY A 151 4.67 -6.55 2.46
N LEU A 152 5.97 -6.66 2.75
CA LEU A 152 6.48 -7.24 4.00
C LEU A 152 6.07 -6.43 5.23
N ALA A 153 6.17 -5.09 5.16
CA ALA A 153 5.85 -4.21 6.27
C ALA A 153 4.35 -4.20 6.60
N VAL A 154 3.50 -4.38 5.59
CA VAL A 154 2.04 -4.21 5.67
C VAL A 154 1.33 -5.50 6.05
N ALA A 155 1.93 -6.65 5.70
CA ALA A 155 1.41 -7.97 6.05
C ALA A 155 1.16 -8.16 7.55
N GLY A 156 2.04 -7.65 8.41
CA GLY A 156 1.95 -7.82 9.87
C GLY A 156 0.70 -7.15 10.48
N PRO A 157 0.52 -5.83 10.31
CA PRO A 157 -0.68 -5.12 10.79
C PRO A 157 -1.99 -5.66 10.20
N VAL A 158 -2.01 -6.00 8.90
CA VAL A 158 -3.20 -6.56 8.24
C VAL A 158 -3.52 -7.97 8.75
N TYR A 159 -2.50 -8.80 8.99
CA TYR A 159 -2.70 -10.11 9.62
C TYR A 159 -3.22 -9.97 11.06
N ALA A 160 -2.68 -9.02 11.83
CA ALA A 160 -3.15 -8.76 13.19
C ALA A 160 -4.63 -8.30 13.24
N ALA A 161 -5.12 -7.67 12.18
CA ALA A 161 -6.52 -7.23 12.07
C ALA A 161 -7.48 -8.30 11.51
N THR A 162 -7.01 -9.15 10.59
CA THR A 162 -7.83 -10.18 9.93
C THR A 162 -7.82 -11.52 10.67
N GLY A 163 -6.75 -11.84 11.40
CA GLY A 163 -6.58 -13.13 12.06
C GLY A 163 -6.35 -14.32 11.11
N SER A 164 -6.29 -14.08 9.79
CA SER A 164 -6.16 -15.13 8.77
C SER A 164 -5.00 -14.82 7.81
N LYS A 165 -4.09 -15.79 7.70
CA LYS A 165 -2.92 -15.70 6.80
C LYS A 165 -3.33 -15.53 5.33
N ASN A 166 -4.33 -16.28 4.90
CA ASN A 166 -4.80 -16.25 3.51
C ASN A 166 -5.52 -14.94 3.19
N GLN A 167 -6.38 -14.46 4.11
CA GLN A 167 -7.06 -13.18 3.92
C GLN A 167 -6.08 -12.02 3.88
N SER A 168 -5.07 -12.01 4.77
CA SER A 168 -4.02 -10.99 4.77
C SER A 168 -3.23 -10.99 3.46
N ALA A 169 -2.80 -12.17 2.99
CA ALA A 169 -2.05 -12.28 1.73
C ALA A 169 -2.86 -11.78 0.53
N VAL A 170 -4.14 -12.18 0.44
CA VAL A 170 -5.03 -11.78 -0.65
C VAL A 170 -5.33 -10.28 -0.59
N LEU A 171 -5.62 -9.74 0.60
CA LEU A 171 -5.94 -8.33 0.77
C LEU A 171 -4.74 -7.45 0.42
N VAL A 172 -3.55 -7.75 0.93
CA VAL A 172 -2.33 -7.00 0.61
C VAL A 172 -1.93 -7.19 -0.86
N GLY A 173 -2.11 -8.38 -1.42
CA GLY A 173 -1.84 -8.63 -2.84
C GLY A 173 -2.73 -7.85 -3.80
N ASN A 174 -4.01 -7.71 -3.46
CA ASN A 174 -4.96 -6.96 -4.28
C ASN A 174 -4.69 -5.44 -4.27
N ILE A 175 -4.05 -4.92 -3.22
CA ILE A 175 -3.60 -3.52 -3.15
C ILE A 175 -2.52 -3.26 -4.21
N GLY A 176 -1.51 -4.13 -4.31
CA GLY A 176 -0.39 -3.93 -5.22
C GLY A 176 -0.76 -4.05 -6.71
N VAL A 177 -1.76 -4.85 -7.06
CA VAL A 177 -2.08 -5.16 -8.47
C VAL A 177 -3.06 -4.16 -9.10
N GLY A 178 -3.61 -3.20 -8.34
CA GLY A 178 -4.46 -2.13 -8.90
C GLY A 178 -5.57 -2.67 -9.82
N ARG A 179 -6.30 -3.72 -9.40
CA ARG A 179 -7.35 -4.30 -10.26
C ARG A 179 -8.50 -3.31 -10.43
N ASN A 180 -8.51 -2.61 -11.55
CA ASN A 180 -9.71 -2.01 -12.12
C ASN A 180 -10.60 -3.15 -12.68
N SER A 181 -11.41 -3.78 -11.83
CA SER A 181 -12.43 -4.72 -12.30
C SER A 181 -13.80 -4.04 -12.24
N ARG A 182 -14.49 -3.99 -13.38
CA ARG A 182 -15.87 -3.48 -13.57
C ARG A 182 -16.95 -4.26 -12.78
N ARG A 183 -16.57 -5.11 -11.84
CA ARG A 183 -17.44 -5.71 -10.83
C ARG A 183 -16.73 -5.52 -9.51
N GLY A 184 -17.36 -4.85 -8.56
CA GLY A 184 -16.82 -4.48 -7.25
C GLY A 184 -16.51 -5.68 -6.33
N THR A 185 -15.68 -6.60 -6.78
CA THR A 185 -15.41 -7.88 -6.10
C THR A 185 -13.92 -8.07 -5.77
N GLY A 186 -13.07 -7.05 -5.91
CA GLY A 186 -11.63 -7.18 -5.59
C GLY A 186 -11.29 -6.85 -4.13
N VAL A 187 -11.88 -5.76 -3.62
CA VAL A 187 -11.67 -5.29 -2.23
C VAL A 187 -12.82 -5.75 -1.33
N CYS A 188 -14.05 -5.77 -1.85
CA CYS A 188 -15.25 -6.13 -1.09
C CYS A 188 -15.52 -7.64 -0.99
N ALA A 189 -15.05 -8.48 -1.92
CA ALA A 189 -15.30 -9.94 -1.83
C ALA A 189 -14.27 -10.68 -0.95
N ALA A 190 -13.14 -10.03 -0.63
CA ALA A 190 -12.18 -10.48 0.38
C ALA A 190 -12.47 -9.85 1.77
N TRP A 191 -13.55 -9.05 1.86
CA TRP A 191 -14.02 -8.41 3.06
C TRP A 191 -14.78 -9.45 3.91
N PRO A 192 -14.39 -9.69 5.16
CA PRO A 192 -15.13 -10.60 6.03
C PRO A 192 -16.55 -10.08 6.27
N ASP A 193 -17.55 -10.95 6.21
CA ASP A 193 -18.96 -10.59 6.44
C ASP A 193 -19.17 -9.96 7.83
N ASP A 194 -18.28 -10.22 8.80
CA ASP A 194 -18.31 -9.69 10.16
C ASP A 194 -17.78 -8.24 10.32
N PHE A 195 -17.58 -7.50 9.23
CA PHE A 195 -17.14 -6.09 9.27
C PHE A 195 -18.32 -5.12 9.08
N PRO A 196 -18.39 -4.00 9.82
CA PRO A 196 -19.46 -3.03 9.64
C PRO A 196 -19.37 -2.38 8.25
N GLY A 197 -20.37 -2.64 7.42
CA GLY A 197 -20.45 -2.23 6.01
C GLY A 197 -20.86 -3.35 5.04
N GLY A 198 -20.81 -4.62 5.46
CA GLY A 198 -21.35 -5.77 4.69
C GLY A 198 -22.87 -5.95 4.83
N ASP A 199 -23.46 -5.40 5.90
CA ASP A 199 -24.86 -5.64 6.30
C ASP A 199 -25.88 -4.77 5.54
N GLY A 200 -25.70 -4.60 4.23
CA GLY A 200 -26.55 -3.76 3.40
C GLY A 200 -27.48 -4.49 2.43
N LEU A 201 -27.25 -5.77 2.12
CA LEU A 201 -27.89 -6.40 0.95
C LEU A 201 -28.54 -7.77 1.20
N ASN A 202 -28.79 -8.16 2.45
CA ASN A 202 -29.52 -9.40 2.71
C ASN A 202 -30.66 -9.20 3.71
N HIS A 203 -31.78 -8.67 3.22
CA HIS A 203 -33.07 -8.87 3.89
C HIS A 203 -33.45 -10.35 3.76
N GLY A 204 -33.38 -11.10 4.87
CA GLY A 204 -33.87 -12.47 4.89
C GLY A 204 -33.49 -13.31 6.11
N GLY A 205 -33.99 -12.93 7.29
CA GLY A 205 -34.45 -13.85 8.35
C GLY A 205 -33.49 -14.89 8.98
N GLY A 206 -33.33 -14.80 10.30
CA GLY A 206 -33.10 -15.98 11.14
C GLY A 206 -31.94 -15.83 12.14
N GLY A 207 -32.23 -15.26 13.30
CA GLY A 207 -31.27 -15.19 14.41
C GLY A 207 -30.93 -16.57 15.00
N ARG A 208 -29.79 -16.65 15.68
CA ARG A 208 -29.61 -17.53 16.84
C ARG A 208 -28.45 -17.08 17.73
N HIS A 209 -28.84 -16.80 18.98
CA HIS A 209 -28.01 -16.61 20.16
C HIS A 209 -27.04 -17.78 20.41
N TYR A 210 -25.81 -17.47 20.83
CA TYR A 210 -25.08 -18.29 21.81
C TYR A 210 -24.30 -17.39 22.77
N GLY A 211 -24.79 -17.33 24.00
CA GLY A 211 -24.08 -16.76 25.15
C GLY A 211 -23.49 -17.86 26.03
N GLY A 212 -22.44 -17.48 26.76
CA GLY A 212 -22.01 -18.12 28.00
C GLY A 212 -21.01 -19.26 27.84
N LEU A 213 -19.78 -19.04 28.35
CA LEU A 213 -19.07 -19.92 29.30
C LEU A 213 -17.66 -19.36 29.60
N VAL A 214 -17.59 -18.47 30.59
CA VAL A 214 -16.44 -18.13 31.45
C VAL A 214 -17.03 -18.19 32.86
N GLY A 215 -16.45 -18.76 33.90
CA GLY A 215 -15.18 -19.44 34.15
C GLY A 215 -15.27 -20.00 35.59
N ARG A 216 -14.30 -20.84 35.95
CA ARG A 216 -13.91 -21.09 37.34
C ARG A 216 -12.58 -20.40 37.58
#